data_AF-A0A3D2U2Y5-F1
#
_entry.id   AF-A0A3D2U2Y5-F1
#
_cell.length_a   1.000
_cell.length_b   1.000
_cell.length_c   1.000
_cell.angle_alpha   90.00
_cell.angle_beta   90.00
_cell.angle_gamma   90.00
#
_symmetry.space_group_name_H-M   'P 1'
#
loop_
_entity.id
_entity.type
_entity.pdbx_description
1 polymer ?
#
loop_
_entity_poly.entity_id
_entity_poly.type
_entity_poly.pdbx_seq_one_letter_code
_entity_poly.pdbx_strand_id
1 'polypeptide(L)'
;RLAAALVEFKGRMWMLGGTENYYFGDSKSLKNDVWSSADGKRWTRATDNAGWAPRAYHQAAVLGDRMFVFGGGNYVPEYKAHNDVWSTTDGTHWKRVSDKAPWHPRLWFSSVVYRGHMWVLGGWSNTPSKNWGDAWYSRDGKTWTEYKAKTTWKERHELSAYVMRDTLWIAGGHAKPLSSEVWSLTLPKNWPGSQK
;
A
#
# COMPACT_ATOMS: atom_id res chain seq x y z
N ARG A 1 8.21 -8.28 12.70
CA ARG A 1 6.78 -7.97 12.42
C ARG A 1 6.45 -8.46 11.03
N LEU A 2 5.32 -9.13 10.84
CA LEU A 2 4.87 -9.65 9.54
C LEU A 2 3.92 -8.66 8.87
N ALA A 3 3.94 -8.61 7.54
CA ALA A 3 3.01 -7.82 6.73
C ALA A 3 2.85 -6.35 7.18
N ALA A 4 3.94 -5.79 7.71
CA ALA A 4 4.10 -4.36 7.97
C ALA A 4 4.47 -3.64 6.67
N ALA A 5 4.18 -2.35 6.58
CA ALA A 5 4.75 -1.52 5.53
C ALA A 5 6.10 -0.95 5.96
N LEU A 6 7.02 -0.79 5.00
CA LEU A 6 8.34 -0.20 5.18
C LEU A 6 8.57 0.89 4.14
N VAL A 7 8.97 2.09 4.57
CA VAL A 7 9.32 3.20 3.67
C VAL A 7 10.59 3.90 4.14
N GLU A 8 11.29 4.56 3.22
CA GLU A 8 12.31 5.56 3.55
C GLU A 8 11.65 6.93 3.53
N PHE A 9 11.84 7.72 4.58
CA PHE A 9 11.34 9.09 4.68
C PHE A 9 12.27 9.95 5.51
N LYS A 10 12.73 11.07 4.93
CA LYS A 10 13.63 12.06 5.57
C LYS A 10 14.92 11.43 6.11
N GLY A 11 15.55 10.56 5.33
CA GLY A 11 16.82 9.89 5.65
C GLY A 11 16.69 8.78 6.67
N ARG A 12 15.48 8.25 6.89
CA ARG A 12 15.19 7.23 7.92
C ARG A 12 14.31 6.14 7.34
N MET A 13 14.51 4.91 7.81
CA MET A 13 13.60 3.80 7.59
C MET A 13 12.44 3.88 8.58
N TRP A 14 11.23 3.61 8.11
CA TRP A 14 10.00 3.62 8.91
C TRP A 14 9.23 2.33 8.72
N MET A 15 8.97 1.62 9.82
CA MET A 15 8.15 0.41 9.85
C MET A 15 6.80 0.74 10.47
N LEU A 16 5.73 0.42 9.76
CA LEU A 16 4.36 0.85 10.06
C LEU A 16 3.48 -0.39 10.24
N GLY A 17 2.89 -0.54 11.44
CA GLY A 17 1.89 -1.56 11.72
C GLY A 17 2.35 -2.99 11.38
N GLY A 18 1.40 -3.83 10.96
CA GLY A 18 1.62 -5.26 10.69
C GLY A 18 1.05 -6.13 11.79
N THR A 19 1.45 -7.39 11.82
CA THR A 19 1.05 -8.36 12.86
C THR A 19 2.26 -9.00 13.54
N GLU A 20 2.13 -9.29 14.83
CA GLU A 20 3.11 -10.06 15.61
C GLU A 20 2.87 -11.57 15.53
N ASN A 21 1.63 -12.00 15.27
CA ASN A 21 1.27 -13.41 15.19
C ASN A 21 0.23 -13.62 14.09
N TYR A 22 0.58 -14.43 13.08
CA TYR A 22 -0.31 -14.68 11.94
C TYR A 22 -1.22 -15.89 12.16
N TYR A 23 -0.64 -17.05 12.50
CA TYR A 23 -1.37 -18.31 12.54
C TYR A 23 -2.29 -18.45 13.76
N PHE A 24 -1.88 -17.89 14.89
CA PHE A 24 -2.59 -18.01 16.17
C PHE A 24 -2.88 -16.65 16.79
N GLY A 25 -2.79 -15.59 15.98
CA GLY A 25 -3.04 -14.22 16.42
C GLY A 25 -4.53 -13.93 16.55
N ASP A 26 -4.82 -12.90 17.32
CA ASP A 26 -6.14 -12.29 17.46
C ASP A 26 -6.07 -10.81 17.03
N SER A 27 -7.14 -10.05 17.29
CA SER A 27 -7.17 -8.62 16.99
C SER A 27 -6.09 -7.80 17.70
N LYS A 28 -5.53 -8.28 18.83
CA LYS A 28 -4.44 -7.62 19.57
C LYS A 28 -3.06 -7.88 18.95
N SER A 29 -2.97 -8.86 18.06
CA SER A 29 -1.74 -9.18 17.32
C SER A 29 -1.47 -8.16 16.21
N LEU A 30 -2.52 -7.52 15.69
CA LEU A 30 -2.41 -6.40 14.76
C LEU A 30 -1.91 -5.15 15.48
N LYS A 31 -1.04 -4.39 14.82
CA LYS A 31 -0.48 -3.16 15.36
C LYS A 31 -0.76 -1.95 14.49
N ASN A 32 -0.71 -0.79 15.13
CA ASN A 32 -0.66 0.53 14.52
C ASN A 32 0.43 1.44 15.09
N ASP A 33 1.42 0.83 15.72
CA ASP A 33 2.62 1.52 16.15
C ASP A 33 3.56 1.79 14.97
N VAL A 34 4.40 2.79 15.14
CA VAL A 34 5.35 3.25 14.14
C VAL A 34 6.74 3.25 14.73
N TRP A 35 7.68 2.67 14.00
CA TRP A 35 9.08 2.59 14.40
C TRP A 35 9.95 3.26 13.33
N SER A 36 11.02 3.91 13.76
CA SER A 36 12.01 4.48 12.84
C SER A 36 13.43 4.06 13.19
N SER A 37 14.27 4.02 12.17
CA SER A 37 15.70 3.76 12.31
C SER A 37 16.50 4.57 11.30
N ALA A 38 17.67 5.08 11.71
CA ALA A 38 18.62 5.73 10.82
C ALA A 38 19.57 4.72 10.14
N ASP A 39 19.76 3.54 10.74
CA ASP A 39 20.81 2.59 10.35
C ASP A 39 20.32 1.15 10.14
N GLY A 40 19.05 0.88 10.44
CA GLY A 40 18.40 -0.42 10.31
C GLY A 40 18.75 -1.39 11.43
N LYS A 41 19.69 -1.01 12.30
CA LYS A 41 20.17 -1.81 13.43
C LYS A 41 19.43 -1.44 14.71
N ARG A 42 19.28 -0.13 14.96
CA ARG A 42 18.61 0.39 16.15
C ARG A 42 17.28 1.02 15.77
N TRP A 43 16.21 0.49 16.31
CA TRP A 43 14.85 0.94 16.05
C TRP A 43 14.28 1.64 17.26
N THR A 44 13.70 2.82 17.06
CA THR A 44 13.00 3.59 18.09
C THR A 44 11.52 3.65 17.75
N ARG A 45 10.65 3.35 18.72
CA ARG A 45 9.21 3.52 18.55
C ARG A 45 8.88 5.01 18.54
N ALA A 46 8.44 5.51 17.39
CA ALA A 46 8.09 6.91 17.18
C ALA A 46 6.71 7.24 17.75
N THR A 47 5.74 6.33 17.61
CA THR A 47 4.44 6.38 18.28
C THR A 47 3.95 4.96 18.55
N ASP A 48 3.27 4.75 19.66
CA ASP A 48 2.62 3.48 20.03
C ASP A 48 1.22 3.35 19.40
N ASN A 49 0.60 4.47 19.02
CA ASN A 49 -0.71 4.51 18.39
C ASN A 49 -0.77 5.65 17.37
N ALA A 50 -0.69 5.31 16.10
CA ALA A 50 -0.77 6.28 15.01
C ALA A 50 -2.20 6.68 14.62
N GLY A 51 -3.22 6.32 15.41
CA GLY A 51 -4.62 6.75 15.23
C GLY A 51 -5.42 6.00 14.16
N TRP A 52 -4.77 5.43 13.15
CA TRP A 52 -5.42 4.49 12.22
C TRP A 52 -5.64 3.12 12.86
N ALA A 53 -6.67 2.40 12.42
CA ALA A 53 -6.98 1.07 12.95
C ALA A 53 -5.79 0.08 12.75
N PRO A 54 -5.42 -0.73 13.77
CA PRO A 54 -4.41 -1.78 13.65
C PRO A 54 -4.64 -2.68 12.44
N ARG A 55 -3.59 -2.93 11.66
CA ARG A 55 -3.70 -3.60 10.36
C ARG A 55 -2.40 -4.24 9.87
N ALA A 56 -2.54 -5.30 9.09
CA ALA A 56 -1.52 -5.98 8.29
C ALA A 56 -1.86 -5.90 6.80
N TYR A 57 -0.92 -6.28 5.91
CA TYR A 57 -1.12 -6.34 4.45
C TYR A 57 -1.51 -5.02 3.78
N HIS A 58 -1.33 -3.92 4.49
CA HIS A 58 -1.50 -2.58 3.99
C HIS A 58 -0.25 -2.14 3.23
N GLN A 59 -0.37 -1.04 2.49
CA GLN A 59 0.78 -0.42 1.83
C GLN A 59 1.05 0.95 2.46
N ALA A 60 2.28 1.39 2.28
CA ALA A 60 2.68 2.75 2.58
C ALA A 60 3.49 3.31 1.42
N ALA A 61 3.45 4.63 1.27
CA ALA A 61 4.16 5.35 0.22
C ALA A 61 4.68 6.68 0.73
N VAL A 62 5.76 7.17 0.14
CA VAL A 62 6.27 8.53 0.34
C VAL A 62 6.09 9.30 -0.94
N LEU A 63 5.34 10.40 -0.86
CA LEU A 63 5.12 11.30 -1.98
C LEU A 63 5.25 12.74 -1.51
N GLY A 64 6.20 13.46 -2.09
CA GLY A 64 6.58 14.79 -1.61
C GLY A 64 7.15 14.73 -0.20
N ASP A 65 6.63 15.56 0.69
CA ASP A 65 7.07 15.70 2.09
C ASP A 65 6.21 14.89 3.07
N ARG A 66 5.49 13.87 2.59
CA ARG A 66 4.53 13.08 3.37
C ARG A 66 4.72 11.59 3.21
N MET A 67 4.55 10.87 4.32
CA MET A 67 4.25 9.44 4.33
C MET A 67 2.75 9.23 4.28
N PHE A 68 2.33 8.14 3.63
CA PHE A 68 0.94 7.70 3.53
C PHE A 68 0.81 6.23 3.95
N VAL A 69 -0.31 5.87 4.57
CA VAL A 69 -0.73 4.50 4.88
C VAL A 69 -2.14 4.28 4.34
N PHE A 70 -2.36 3.16 3.64
CA PHE A 70 -3.66 2.87 3.04
C PHE A 70 -3.87 1.37 2.85
N GLY A 71 -5.14 0.98 2.82
CA GLY A 71 -5.56 -0.40 2.58
C GLY A 71 -5.23 -1.36 3.74
N GLY A 72 -5.22 -2.65 3.44
CA GLY A 72 -4.89 -3.72 4.38
C GLY A 72 -5.97 -3.94 5.44
N GLY A 73 -5.62 -4.65 6.50
CA GLY A 73 -6.50 -5.04 7.59
C GLY A 73 -6.10 -6.40 8.15
N ASN A 74 -7.00 -7.38 8.09
CA ASN A 74 -6.83 -8.70 8.63
C ASN A 74 -7.51 -9.77 7.76
N TYR A 75 -6.92 -10.96 7.68
CA TYR A 75 -7.51 -12.10 6.97
C TYR A 75 -8.16 -13.09 7.94
N VAL A 76 -7.42 -13.49 8.97
CA VAL A 76 -7.84 -14.45 10.01
C VAL A 76 -7.50 -13.90 11.40
N PRO A 77 -8.28 -14.21 12.46
CA PRO A 77 -9.46 -15.09 12.47
C PRO A 77 -10.72 -14.42 11.88
N GLU A 78 -10.74 -13.09 11.82
CA GLU A 78 -11.84 -12.33 11.23
C GLU A 78 -11.33 -11.48 10.06
N TYR A 79 -12.00 -11.60 8.90
CA TYR A 79 -11.68 -10.78 7.75
C TYR A 79 -12.13 -9.33 7.99
N LYS A 80 -11.18 -8.41 7.82
CA LYS A 80 -11.44 -6.98 7.79
C LYS A 80 -10.51 -6.34 6.79
N ALA A 81 -11.04 -5.55 5.86
CA ALA A 81 -10.21 -4.78 4.95
C ALA A 81 -10.60 -3.31 5.00
N HIS A 82 -9.63 -2.46 4.74
CA HIS A 82 -9.75 -1.03 4.79
C HIS A 82 -9.50 -0.40 3.41
N ASN A 83 -10.04 0.81 3.23
CA ASN A 83 -9.71 1.72 2.14
C ASN A 83 -9.65 3.18 2.60
N ASP A 84 -9.46 3.39 3.89
CA ASP A 84 -9.09 4.71 4.42
C ASP A 84 -7.63 5.01 4.05
N VAL A 85 -7.32 6.29 3.99
CA VAL A 85 -5.98 6.80 3.68
C VAL A 85 -5.58 7.78 4.76
N TRP A 86 -4.40 7.55 5.33
CA TRP A 86 -3.80 8.39 6.36
C TRP A 86 -2.48 8.94 5.86
N SER A 87 -2.08 10.09 6.39
CA SER A 87 -0.80 10.71 6.06
C SER A 87 -0.18 11.43 7.24
N THR A 88 1.12 11.63 7.18
CA THR A 88 1.90 12.36 8.17
C THR A 88 3.08 13.07 7.52
N THR A 89 3.55 14.15 8.13
CA THR A 89 4.77 14.88 7.74
C THR A 89 5.97 14.58 8.67
N ASP A 90 5.75 13.88 9.78
CA ASP A 90 6.75 13.65 10.83
C ASP A 90 6.85 12.19 11.30
N GLY A 91 5.89 11.33 10.94
CA GLY A 91 5.85 9.94 11.35
C GLY A 91 5.16 9.68 12.69
N THR A 92 4.82 10.72 13.44
CA THR A 92 4.20 10.62 14.78
C THR A 92 2.77 11.13 14.80
N HIS A 93 2.46 12.19 14.07
CA HIS A 93 1.13 12.79 14.00
C HIS A 93 0.48 12.45 12.66
N TRP A 94 -0.49 11.55 12.68
CA TRP A 94 -1.17 11.06 11.49
C TRP A 94 -2.56 11.70 11.35
N LYS A 95 -2.90 12.07 10.12
CA LYS A 95 -4.20 12.66 9.75
C LYS A 95 -4.86 11.77 8.71
N ARG A 96 -6.12 11.43 8.92
CA ARG A 96 -6.96 10.77 7.92
C ARG A 96 -7.26 11.76 6.80
N VAL A 97 -6.83 11.45 5.58
CA VAL A 97 -7.04 12.29 4.38
C VAL A 97 -8.19 11.79 3.51
N SER A 98 -8.53 10.51 3.63
CA SER A 98 -9.72 9.92 3.03
C SER A 98 -10.33 8.89 3.97
N ASP A 99 -11.61 9.05 4.26
CA ASP A 99 -12.38 8.11 5.09
C ASP A 99 -12.69 6.82 4.33
N LYS A 100 -12.93 6.96 3.02
CA LYS A 100 -13.26 5.88 2.10
C LYS A 100 -12.82 6.27 0.69
N ALA A 101 -11.65 5.78 0.27
CA ALA A 101 -11.22 5.92 -1.11
C ALA A 101 -12.18 5.15 -2.05
N PRO A 102 -12.27 5.53 -3.34
CA PRO A 102 -13.24 4.93 -4.27
C PRO A 102 -12.93 3.47 -4.64
N TRP A 103 -11.69 3.01 -4.43
CA TRP A 103 -11.32 1.61 -4.63
C TRP A 103 -11.81 0.73 -3.48
N HIS A 104 -12.13 -0.53 -3.82
CA HIS A 104 -12.65 -1.50 -2.87
C HIS A 104 -11.65 -1.78 -1.71
N PRO A 105 -12.10 -1.88 -0.43
CA PRO A 105 -11.25 -2.33 0.67
C PRO A 105 -10.60 -3.67 0.36
N ARG A 106 -9.27 -3.75 0.49
CA ARG A 106 -8.48 -4.88 -0.01
C ARG A 106 -7.21 -5.16 0.79
N LEU A 107 -6.79 -6.43 0.75
CA LEU A 107 -5.52 -6.93 1.27
C LEU A 107 -4.59 -7.30 0.10
N TRP A 108 -3.31 -7.50 0.40
CA TRP A 108 -2.33 -8.10 -0.52
C TRP A 108 -2.22 -7.45 -1.89
N PHE A 109 -2.56 -6.16 -1.96
CA PHE A 109 -2.32 -5.34 -3.14
C PHE A 109 -0.89 -4.79 -3.10
N SER A 110 -0.41 -4.31 -4.23
CA SER A 110 0.87 -3.61 -4.31
C SER A 110 0.70 -2.13 -4.50
N SER A 111 1.70 -1.37 -4.06
CA SER A 111 1.77 0.06 -4.28
C SER A 111 3.16 0.50 -4.71
N VAL A 112 3.20 1.53 -5.55
CA VAL A 112 4.41 2.23 -5.96
C VAL A 112 4.11 3.71 -6.11
N VAL A 113 5.15 4.54 -6.02
CA VAL A 113 5.09 5.93 -6.48
C VAL A 113 5.68 6.00 -7.88
N TYR A 114 4.88 6.44 -8.85
CA TYR A 114 5.28 6.57 -10.24
C TYR A 114 4.73 7.86 -10.83
N ARG A 115 5.63 8.67 -11.38
CA ARG A 115 5.35 9.99 -11.98
C ARG A 115 4.45 10.88 -11.11
N GLY A 116 4.86 11.05 -9.86
CA GLY A 116 4.19 11.95 -8.91
C GLY A 116 2.84 11.46 -8.37
N HIS A 117 2.52 10.18 -8.52
CA HIS A 117 1.30 9.58 -7.97
C HIS A 117 1.63 8.32 -7.19
N MET A 118 0.90 8.11 -6.10
CA MET A 118 0.77 6.80 -5.46
C MET A 118 -0.15 5.93 -6.30
N TRP A 119 0.19 4.65 -6.43
CA TRP A 119 -0.60 3.66 -7.17
C TRP A 119 -1.12 2.57 -6.24
N VAL A 120 -2.36 2.12 -6.47
CA VAL A 120 -2.93 0.90 -5.87
C VAL A 120 -3.15 -0.10 -7.01
N LEU A 121 -2.53 -1.26 -6.91
CA LEU A 121 -2.48 -2.25 -7.98
C LEU A 121 -2.98 -3.61 -7.48
N GLY A 122 -4.06 -4.12 -8.09
CA GLY A 122 -4.62 -5.43 -7.77
C GLY A 122 -5.01 -5.61 -6.31
N GLY A 123 -4.83 -6.82 -5.78
CA GLY A 123 -5.18 -7.22 -4.42
C GLY A 123 -6.41 -8.09 -4.34
N TRP A 124 -6.85 -8.41 -3.13
CA TRP A 124 -7.97 -9.29 -2.88
C TRP A 124 -8.93 -8.72 -1.83
N SER A 125 -10.22 -9.01 -1.99
CA SER A 125 -11.27 -8.71 -1.01
C SER A 125 -12.10 -9.96 -0.77
N ASN A 126 -12.73 -10.08 0.40
CA ASN A 126 -13.69 -11.15 0.70
C ASN A 126 -15.16 -10.78 0.44
N THR A 127 -15.44 -9.52 0.08
CA THR A 127 -16.80 -9.01 -0.10
C THR A 127 -16.92 -8.15 -1.35
N PRO A 128 -17.11 -8.72 -2.56
CA PRO A 128 -17.17 -10.14 -2.84
C PRO A 128 -15.78 -10.79 -2.76
N SER A 129 -15.76 -12.11 -2.60
CA SER A 129 -14.52 -12.89 -2.55
C SER A 129 -13.87 -12.99 -3.93
N LYS A 130 -12.94 -12.07 -4.23
CA LYS A 130 -12.27 -12.00 -5.54
C LYS A 130 -10.94 -11.26 -5.49
N ASN A 131 -10.12 -11.56 -6.49
CA ASN A 131 -9.01 -10.71 -6.87
C ASN A 131 -9.51 -9.47 -7.63
N TRP A 132 -8.73 -8.39 -7.53
CA TRP A 132 -8.87 -7.19 -8.34
C TRP A 132 -7.77 -7.12 -9.41
N GLY A 133 -8.13 -6.60 -10.57
CA GLY A 133 -7.21 -6.33 -11.69
C GLY A 133 -7.18 -4.85 -12.08
N ASP A 134 -7.69 -3.99 -11.19
CA ASP A 134 -7.75 -2.54 -11.36
C ASP A 134 -6.43 -1.87 -10.92
N ALA A 135 -6.25 -0.65 -11.41
CA ALA A 135 -5.16 0.23 -11.05
C ALA A 135 -5.75 1.60 -10.70
N TRP A 136 -5.36 2.16 -9.57
CA TRP A 136 -5.81 3.49 -9.13
C TRP A 136 -4.60 4.36 -8.83
N TYR A 137 -4.71 5.66 -9.10
CA TYR A 137 -3.65 6.61 -8.80
C TYR A 137 -4.16 7.86 -8.09
N SER A 138 -3.31 8.46 -7.26
CA SER A 138 -3.60 9.70 -6.53
C SER A 138 -2.33 10.49 -6.22
N ARG A 139 -2.42 11.82 -6.19
CA ARG A 139 -1.32 12.70 -5.74
C ARG A 139 -1.37 13.07 -4.26
N ASP A 140 -2.54 12.96 -3.65
CA ASP A 140 -2.82 13.54 -2.34
C ASP A 140 -3.42 12.53 -1.36
N GLY A 141 -3.71 11.31 -1.83
CA GLY A 141 -4.36 10.26 -1.05
C GLY A 141 -5.86 10.51 -0.83
N LYS A 142 -6.39 11.65 -1.29
CA LYS A 142 -7.80 12.05 -1.14
C LYS A 142 -8.57 11.81 -2.44
N THR A 143 -8.08 12.34 -3.55
CA THR A 143 -8.69 12.19 -4.87
C THR A 143 -7.98 11.07 -5.62
N TRP A 144 -8.70 9.98 -5.86
CA TRP A 144 -8.20 8.82 -6.60
C TRP A 144 -8.90 8.70 -7.93
N THR A 145 -8.15 8.32 -8.96
CA THR A 145 -8.67 8.06 -10.30
C THR A 145 -8.30 6.64 -10.73
N GLU A 146 -9.27 5.90 -11.24
CA GLU A 146 -9.01 4.58 -11.83
C GLU A 146 -8.29 4.77 -13.17
N TYR A 147 -7.17 4.09 -13.35
CA TYR A 147 -6.46 4.04 -14.62
C TYR A 147 -7.04 2.92 -15.49
N LYS A 148 -7.75 3.30 -16.56
CA LYS A 148 -8.32 2.35 -17.51
C LYS A 148 -7.43 2.21 -18.74
N ALA A 149 -6.81 1.04 -18.88
CA ALA A 149 -6.03 0.66 -20.05
C ALA A 149 -6.87 -0.18 -21.02
N LYS A 150 -6.55 -0.11 -22.32
CA LYS A 150 -7.16 -0.99 -23.35
C LYS A 150 -6.85 -2.47 -23.09
N THR A 151 -5.65 -2.75 -22.59
CA THR A 151 -5.20 -4.09 -22.20
C THR A 151 -4.68 -4.00 -20.78
N THR A 152 -5.15 -4.91 -19.92
CA THR A 152 -4.74 -4.98 -18.52
C THR A 152 -4.43 -6.42 -18.15
N TRP A 153 -3.66 -6.59 -17.09
CA TRP A 153 -3.38 -7.91 -16.53
C TRP A 153 -4.65 -8.57 -15.99
N LYS A 154 -4.63 -9.90 -15.91
CA LYS A 154 -5.63 -10.66 -15.16
C LYS A 154 -5.59 -10.35 -13.66
N GLU A 155 -6.75 -10.32 -13.02
CA GLU A 155 -6.91 -10.05 -11.58
C GLU A 155 -6.04 -10.94 -10.68
N ARG A 156 -5.30 -10.31 -9.75
CA ARG A 156 -4.29 -10.97 -8.91
C ARG A 156 -4.05 -10.24 -7.59
N HIS A 157 -3.53 -10.96 -6.59
CA HIS A 157 -2.99 -10.41 -5.34
C HIS A 157 -1.54 -10.90 -5.15
N GLU A 158 -0.81 -10.35 -4.19
CA GLU A 158 0.62 -10.67 -3.91
C GLU A 158 1.55 -10.47 -5.11
N LEU A 159 1.15 -9.61 -6.05
CA LEU A 159 2.00 -9.13 -7.13
C LEU A 159 3.15 -8.27 -6.58
N SER A 160 4.33 -8.36 -7.19
CA SER A 160 5.40 -7.40 -6.95
C SER A 160 5.26 -6.21 -7.90
N ALA A 161 5.51 -4.99 -7.43
CA ALA A 161 5.50 -3.79 -8.27
C ALA A 161 6.75 -2.93 -8.00
N TYR A 162 7.35 -2.39 -9.04
CA TYR A 162 8.53 -1.52 -8.94
C TYR A 162 8.62 -0.58 -10.15
N VAL A 163 9.32 0.54 -9.99
CA VAL A 163 9.58 1.50 -11.07
C VAL A 163 11.03 1.36 -11.50
N MET A 164 11.27 1.17 -12.80
CA MET A 164 12.60 1.09 -13.37
C MET A 164 12.60 1.73 -14.76
N ARG A 165 13.57 2.62 -15.03
CA ARG A 165 13.75 3.31 -16.31
C ARG A 165 12.48 4.04 -16.79
N ASP A 166 11.84 4.79 -15.88
CA ASP A 166 10.59 5.52 -16.11
C ASP A 166 9.41 4.62 -16.59
N THR A 167 9.41 3.37 -16.14
CA THR A 167 8.37 2.39 -16.41
C THR A 167 7.95 1.74 -15.10
N LEU A 168 6.64 1.64 -14.88
CA LEU A 168 6.06 0.85 -13.80
C LEU A 168 6.00 -0.61 -14.26
N TRP A 169 6.55 -1.52 -13.45
CA TRP A 169 6.55 -2.95 -13.69
C TRP A 169 5.70 -3.66 -12.64
N ILE A 170 4.98 -4.70 -13.07
CA ILE A 170 4.28 -5.65 -12.22
C ILE A 170 4.80 -7.04 -12.57
N ALA A 171 5.14 -7.84 -11.58
CA ALA A 171 5.63 -9.20 -11.79
C ALA A 171 4.90 -10.21 -10.91
N GLY A 172 4.44 -11.30 -11.54
CA GLY A 172 3.84 -12.45 -10.85
C GLY A 172 2.55 -12.12 -10.10
N GLY A 173 2.38 -12.78 -8.94
CA GLY A 173 1.19 -12.71 -8.10
C GLY A 173 0.23 -13.88 -8.29
N HIS A 174 -0.66 -14.06 -7.32
CA HIS A 174 -1.65 -15.14 -7.32
C HIS A 174 -2.85 -14.80 -8.21
N ALA A 175 -2.75 -15.11 -9.50
CA ALA A 175 -3.90 -15.22 -10.40
C ALA A 175 -4.52 -16.65 -10.35
N LYS A 176 -5.69 -16.87 -10.95
CA LYS A 176 -6.30 -18.21 -11.08
C LYS A 176 -6.54 -18.57 -12.56
N PRO A 177 -5.80 -19.51 -13.18
CA PRO A 177 -4.67 -20.26 -12.61
C PRO A 177 -3.47 -19.36 -12.28
N LEU A 178 -2.54 -19.87 -11.48
CA LEU A 178 -1.31 -19.16 -11.09
C LEU A 178 -0.56 -18.67 -12.34
N SER A 179 -0.07 -17.43 -12.29
CA SER A 179 0.56 -16.77 -13.44
C SER A 179 1.85 -16.07 -13.01
N SER A 180 2.92 -16.26 -13.78
CA SER A 180 4.23 -15.61 -13.61
C SER A 180 4.44 -14.43 -14.58
N GLU A 181 3.37 -13.96 -15.24
CA GLU A 181 3.45 -12.86 -16.20
C GLU A 181 4.08 -11.60 -15.59
N VAL A 182 4.77 -10.87 -16.45
CA VAL A 182 5.32 -9.54 -16.17
C VAL A 182 4.63 -8.54 -17.07
N TRP A 183 4.12 -7.47 -16.47
CA TRP A 183 3.43 -6.38 -17.15
C TRP A 183 4.19 -5.08 -16.92
N SER A 184 4.07 -4.16 -17.88
CA SER A 184 4.66 -2.84 -17.75
C SER A 184 3.70 -1.75 -18.17
N LEU A 185 3.86 -0.58 -17.58
CA LEU A 185 3.13 0.65 -17.90
C LEU A 185 4.14 1.78 -18.07
N THR A 186 4.16 2.35 -19.28
CA THR A 186 4.87 3.59 -19.58
C THR A 186 3.84 4.67 -19.90
N LEU A 187 3.89 5.78 -19.17
CA LEU A 187 2.96 6.89 -19.38
C LEU A 187 3.51 7.89 -20.41
N PRO A 188 2.63 8.58 -21.19
CA PRO A 188 3.05 9.64 -22.11
C PRO A 188 3.87 10.71 -21.40
N LYS A 189 4.90 11.29 -22.04
CA LYS A 189 5.80 12.28 -21.40
C LYS A 189 5.07 13.47 -20.75
N ASN A 190 3.94 13.88 -21.33
CA ASN A 190 3.07 14.95 -20.83
C ASN A 190 2.04 14.49 -19.78
N TRP A 191 2.18 13.28 -19.21
CA TRP A 191 1.31 12.80 -18.15
C TRP A 191 1.31 13.81 -17.00
N PRO A 192 0.15 14.35 -16.59
CA PRO A 192 0.09 15.37 -15.57
C PRO A 192 0.76 14.85 -14.30
N GLY A 193 1.70 15.61 -13.72
CA GLY A 193 2.31 15.29 -12.42
C GLY A 193 3.66 14.59 -12.46
N SER A 194 4.22 14.35 -13.65
CA SER A 194 5.67 14.21 -13.78
C SER A 194 6.33 15.50 -13.28
N GLN A 195 7.17 15.42 -12.24
CA GLN A 195 8.08 16.52 -11.98
C GLN A 195 9.02 16.62 -13.19
N LYS A 196 9.23 17.86 -13.67
CA LYS A 196 10.23 18.14 -14.71
C LYS A 196 11.62 17.78 -14.22
#